data_AF-A0A0M3DHW1-F1
#
_entry.id   AF-A0A0M3DHW1-F1
#
_cell.length_a   1.000
_cell.length_b   1.000
_cell.length_c   1.000
_cell.angle_alpha   90.00
_cell.angle_beta   90.00
_cell.angle_gamma   90.00
#
_symmetry.space_group_name_H-M   'P 1'
#
loop_
_entity.id
_entity.type
_entity.pdbx_description
1 polymer ?
#
loop_
_entity_poly.entity_id
_entity_poly.type
_entity_poly.pdbx_seq_one_letter_code
_entity_poly.pdbx_strand_id
1 'polypeptide(L)'
;MLEVFKRDLSQNNKKLRKSGYILGLIYGPNLEQDIPIQIPKTPFLRFVEDNNDLSVDLLLDGHIKKCIITEIQSQPAFEGYMHINFRCIE
;
A
#
# COMPACT_ATOMS: atom_id res chain seq x y z
N MET A 1 10.83 3.32 5.26
CA MET A 1 9.50 3.75 5.75
C MET A 1 8.71 4.33 4.60
N LEU A 2 7.43 3.99 4.49
CA LEU A 2 6.54 4.41 3.42
C LEU A 2 5.28 5.06 4.03
N GLU A 3 4.99 6.30 3.68
CA GLU A 3 3.76 6.97 4.09
C GLU A 3 2.57 6.48 3.26
N VAL A 4 1.49 6.12 3.94
CA VAL A 4 0.25 5.62 3.33
C VAL A 4 -0.96 6.26 4.00
N PHE A 5 -2.08 6.30 3.29
CA PHE A 5 -3.29 6.95 3.77
C PHE A 5 -4.45 5.96 3.78
N LYS A 6 -5.37 6.08 4.75
CA LYS A 6 -6.65 5.36 4.70
C LYS A 6 -7.38 5.72 3.41
N ARG A 7 -7.94 4.70 2.75
CA ARG A 7 -8.73 4.88 1.53
C ARG A 7 -10.20 5.02 1.89
N ASP A 8 -10.82 6.08 1.39
CA ASP A 8 -12.28 6.22 1.36
C ASP A 8 -12.84 5.31 0.25
N LEU A 9 -13.63 4.30 0.66
CA LEU A 9 -14.22 3.32 -0.24
C LEU A 9 -15.33 3.89 -1.13
N SER A 10 -15.84 5.09 -0.85
CA SER A 10 -16.78 5.79 -1.72
C SER A 10 -16.11 6.39 -2.96
N GLN A 11 -14.77 6.54 -2.93
CA GLN A 11 -14.02 7.13 -4.04
C GLN A 11 -13.83 6.15 -5.20
N ASN A 12 -13.89 6.69 -6.42
CA ASN A 12 -13.68 5.91 -7.63
C ASN A 12 -12.21 5.50 -7.80
N ASN A 13 -11.96 4.18 -7.83
CA ASN A 13 -10.63 3.59 -7.99
C ASN A 13 -9.87 4.08 -9.24
N LYS A 14 -10.54 4.35 -10.36
CA LYS A 14 -9.90 4.86 -11.58
C LYS A 14 -9.42 6.30 -11.39
N LYS A 15 -10.17 7.11 -10.64
CA LYS A 15 -9.79 8.48 -10.31
C LYS A 15 -8.57 8.50 -9.40
N LEU A 16 -8.56 7.69 -8.33
CA LEU A 16 -7.43 7.54 -7.42
C LEU A 16 -6.13 7.16 -8.15
N ARG A 17 -6.19 6.18 -9.05
CA ARG A 17 -5.04 5.78 -9.86
C ARG A 17 -4.52 6.89 -10.76
N LYS A 18 -5.42 7.65 -11.41
CA LYS A 18 -5.05 8.83 -12.20
C LYS A 18 -4.41 9.93 -11.37
N SER A 19 -4.77 10.03 -10.09
CA SER A 19 -4.17 10.97 -9.14
C SER A 19 -2.83 10.51 -8.57
N GLY A 20 -2.26 9.39 -9.05
CA GLY A 20 -0.93 8.93 -8.64
C GLY A 20 -0.92 8.02 -7.41
N TYR A 21 -2.05 7.40 -7.05
CA TYR A 21 -2.12 6.42 -5.97
C TYR A 21 -2.23 4.98 -6.48
N ILE A 22 -1.53 4.07 -5.81
CA ILE A 22 -1.75 2.63 -5.88
C ILE A 22 -2.72 2.27 -4.75
N LEU A 23 -3.64 1.35 -5.00
CA LEU A 23 -4.56 0.87 -3.96
C LEU A 23 -3.88 -0.22 -3.14
N GLY A 24 -4.27 -0.36 -1.88
CA GLY A 24 -3.76 -1.46 -1.07
C GLY A 24 -4.64 -1.82 0.11
N LEU A 25 -4.17 -2.83 0.84
CA LEU A 25 -4.82 -3.36 2.02
C LEU A 25 -3.76 -3.68 3.08
N ILE A 26 -3.99 -3.23 4.30
CA ILE A 26 -3.25 -3.72 5.48
C ILE A 26 -4.15 -4.72 6.20
N TYR A 27 -3.65 -5.91 6.48
CA TYR A 27 -4.36 -6.96 7.20
C TYR A 27 -3.43 -7.64 8.20
N GLY A 28 -3.96 -8.44 9.12
CA GLY A 28 -3.13 -9.18 10.07
C GLY A 28 -3.89 -9.66 11.30
N PRO A 29 -3.32 -10.61 12.05
CA PRO A 29 -4.00 -11.23 13.19
C PRO A 29 -4.28 -10.26 14.35
N ASN A 30 -3.50 -9.16 14.45
CA ASN A 30 -3.61 -8.16 15.51
C ASN A 30 -4.49 -6.96 15.13
N LEU A 31 -5.14 -7.01 13.95
CA LEU A 31 -6.07 -5.97 13.51
C LEU A 31 -7.50 -6.47 13.68
N GLU A 32 -8.36 -5.64 14.26
CA GLU A 32 -9.80 -5.94 14.37
C GLU A 32 -10.46 -6.10 12.99
N GLN A 33 -9.96 -5.34 12.01
CA GLN A 33 -10.43 -5.34 10.63
C GLN A 33 -9.31 -4.93 9.69
N ASP A 34 -9.41 -5.38 8.44
CA ASP A 34 -8.51 -4.95 7.40
C ASP A 34 -8.67 -3.44 7.15
N ILE A 35 -7.57 -2.79 6.79
CA ILE A 35 -7.49 -1.35 6.57
C ILE A 35 -7.22 -1.09 5.10
N PRO A 36 -8.23 -0.69 4.31
CA PRO A 36 -8.02 -0.23 2.95
C PRO A 36 -7.15 1.03 2.95
N ILE A 37 -6.10 1.03 2.14
CA ILE A 37 -5.17 2.14 2.03
C ILE A 37 -4.99 2.58 0.57
N GLN A 38 -4.46 3.78 0.43
CA GLN A 38 -3.93 4.33 -0.80
C GLN A 38 -2.47 4.70 -0.59
N ILE A 39 -1.64 4.37 -1.56
CA ILE A 39 -0.18 4.40 -1.49
C ILE A 39 0.29 5.37 -2.57
N PRO A 40 1.05 6.43 -2.24
CA PRO A 40 1.66 7.27 -3.25
C PRO A 40 2.56 6.46 -4.21
N LYS A 41 2.27 6.49 -5.51
CA LYS A 41 2.95 5.66 -6.52
C LYS A 41 4.45 5.92 -6.57
N THR A 42 4.86 7.19 -6.62
CA THR A 42 6.28 7.58 -6.75
C THR A 42 7.11 7.19 -5.53
N PRO A 43 6.70 7.46 -4.28
CA PRO A 43 7.37 6.94 -3.09
C PRO A 43 7.48 5.41 -3.05
N PHE A 44 6.42 4.70 -3.44
CA PHE A 44 6.46 3.23 -3.47
C PHE A 44 7.46 2.70 -4.50
N LEU A 45 7.50 3.26 -5.71
CA LEU A 45 8.46 2.87 -6.74
C LEU A 45 9.90 3.02 -6.26
N ARG A 46 10.22 4.18 -5.66
CA ARG A 46 11.55 4.43 -5.07
C ARG A 46 11.85 3.44 -3.94
N PHE A 47 10.88 3.16 -3.07
CA PHE A 47 11.05 2.19 -2.01
C PHE A 47 11.44 0.80 -2.54
N VAL A 48 10.76 0.32 -3.59
CA VAL A 48 11.04 -1.00 -4.19
C VAL A 48 12.38 -1.01 -4.95
N GLU A 49 12.78 0.10 -5.56
CA GLU A 49 14.09 0.23 -6.22
C GLU A 49 15.26 0.24 -5.22
N ASP A 50 15.07 0.92 -4.07
CA ASP A 50 16.09 1.08 -3.05
C ASP A 50 16.17 -0.11 -2.07
N ASN A 51 15.15 -0.95 -2.00
CA ASN A 51 15.04 -2.03 -1.01
C ASN A 51 14.69 -3.37 -1.67
N ASN A 52 15.52 -4.39 -1.39
CA ASN A 52 15.28 -5.77 -1.85
C ASN A 52 14.51 -6.63 -0.83
N ASP A 53 14.13 -6.07 0.32
CA ASP A 53 13.37 -6.76 1.36
C ASP A 53 11.87 -6.46 1.23
N LEU A 54 11.03 -7.44 1.56
CA LEU A 54 9.57 -7.29 1.63
C LEU A 54 9.11 -6.63 2.93
N SER A 55 9.98 -6.53 3.93
CA SER A 55 9.72 -5.85 5.20
C SER A 55 9.60 -4.34 5.00
N VAL A 56 8.55 -3.74 5.56
CA VAL A 56 8.27 -2.31 5.39
C VAL A 56 7.59 -1.71 6.62
N ASP A 57 8.10 -0.57 7.05
CA ASP A 57 7.44 0.30 8.03
C ASP A 57 6.47 1.23 7.31
N LEU A 58 5.17 1.04 7.55
CA LEU A 58 4.11 1.91 7.03
C LEU A 58 3.76 3.00 8.03
N LEU A 59 3.87 4.27 7.62
CA LEU A 59 3.36 5.40 8.39
C LEU A 59 1.90 5.64 7.99
N LEU A 60 0.96 5.30 8.87
CA LEU A 60 -0.48 5.45 8.68
C LEU A 60 -1.06 6.32 9.81
N ASP A 61 -1.67 7.45 9.48
CA ASP A 61 -2.27 8.39 10.43
C ASP A 61 -1.31 8.80 11.58
N GLY A 62 -0.01 8.94 11.28
CA GLY A 62 1.02 9.26 12.26
C GLY A 62 1.55 8.09 13.10
N HIS A 63 1.02 6.87 12.89
CA HIS A 63 1.47 5.66 13.57
C HIS A 63 2.28 4.77 12.64
N ILE A 64 3.39 4.22 13.14
CA ILE A 64 4.21 3.25 12.41
C ILE A 64 3.60 1.86 12.61
N LYS A 65 3.36 1.16 11.50
CA LYS A 65 2.96 -0.24 11.44
C LYS A 65 4.05 -1.03 10.75
N LYS A 66 4.62 -2.01 11.44
CA LYS A 66 5.58 -2.94 10.83
C LYS A 66 4.82 -3.99 10.04
N CYS A 67 5.14 -4.08 8.77
CA CYS A 67 4.43 -4.94 7.83
C CYS A 67 5.39 -5.71 6.93
N ILE A 68 4.87 -6.74 6.29
CA ILE A 68 5.52 -7.45 5.19
C ILE A 68 4.63 -7.30 3.95
N ILE A 69 5.23 -6.98 2.80
CA ILE A 69 4.56 -7.04 1.51
C ILE A 69 4.29 -8.50 1.17
N THR A 70 3.02 -8.89 1.09
CA THR A 70 2.63 -10.29 0.82
C THR A 70 2.16 -10.52 -0.61
N GLU A 71 1.63 -9.48 -1.27
CA GLU A 71 1.16 -9.58 -2.64
C GLU A 71 1.33 -8.25 -3.37
N ILE A 72 1.80 -8.32 -4.62
CA ILE A 72 1.84 -7.19 -5.54
C ILE A 72 1.11 -7.61 -6.81
N GLN A 73 -0.06 -7.02 -7.05
CA GLN A 73 -0.79 -7.20 -8.30
C GLN A 73 -0.35 -6.14 -9.30
N SER A 74 0.04 -6.56 -10.50
CA SER A 74 0.40 -5.66 -11.60
C SER A 74 -0.37 -6.04 -12.86
N GLN A 75 -0.63 -5.06 -13.74
CA GLN A 75 -1.21 -5.32 -15.05
C GLN A 75 -0.41 -4.59 -16.14
N PRO A 76 0.00 -5.29 -17.22
CA PRO A 76 0.73 -4.67 -18.33
C PRO A 76 0.00 -3.48 -18.95
N ALA A 77 -1.33 -3.55 -19.05
CA ALA A 77 -2.16 -2.52 -19.66
C ALA A 77 -2.22 -1.19 -18.88
N PHE A 78 -1.75 -1.15 -17.63
CA PHE A 78 -1.82 0.03 -16.76
C PHE A 78 -0.45 0.56 -16.33
N GLU A 79 0.65 0.07 -16.93
CA GLU A 79 2.02 0.47 -16.61
C GLU A 79 2.23 0.63 -15.09
N GLY A 80 1.95 -0.45 -14.35
CA GLY A 80 2.32 -0.51 -12.95
C GLY A 80 1.48 -1.40 -12.05
N TYR A 81 1.63 -1.12 -10.76
CA TYR A 81 1.00 -1.80 -9.65
C TYR A 81 -0.48 -1.40 -9.53
N MET A 82 -1.34 -2.41 -9.48
CA MET A 82 -2.79 -2.28 -9.38
C MET A 82 -3.28 -2.34 -7.94
N HIS A 83 -2.69 -3.24 -7.15
CA HIS A 83 -3.01 -3.45 -5.74
C HIS A 83 -1.81 -4.04 -4.99
N ILE A 84 -1.60 -3.63 -3.74
CA ILE A 84 -0.53 -4.17 -2.89
C ILE A 84 -1.10 -4.55 -1.52
N ASN A 85 -0.78 -5.75 -1.06
CA ASN A 85 -1.19 -6.25 0.26
C ASN A 85 -0.02 -6.21 1.24
N PHE A 86 -0.30 -5.75 2.45
CA PHE A 86 0.63 -5.67 3.55
C PHE A 86 0.08 -6.44 4.75
N ARG A 87 0.86 -7.39 5.26
CA ARG A 87 0.53 -8.10 6.49
C ARG A 87 1.24 -7.45 7.67
N CYS A 88 0.49 -6.89 8.62
CA CYS A 88 1.01 -6.48 9.92
C CYS A 88 1.60 -7.68 10.66
N ILE A 89 2.83 -7.50 11.15
CA ILE A 89 3.56 -8.52 11.94
C ILE A 89 3.52 -8.25 13.45
N GLU A 90 3.19 -7.01 13.84
CA GLU A 90 3.05 -6.55 15.23
C GLU A 90 1.72 -5.80 15.39
#